data_AF-A0A662C7I9-F1
#
_entry.id   AF-A0A662C7I9-F1
#
_cell.length_a   1.000
_cell.length_b   1.000
_cell.length_c   1.000
_cell.angle_alpha   90.00
_cell.angle_beta   90.00
_cell.angle_gamma   90.00
#
_symmetry.space_group_name_H-M   'P 1'
#
loop_
_entity.id
_entity.type
_entity.pdbx_description
1 polymer ?
#
loop_
_entity_poly.entity_id
_entity_poly.type
_entity_poly.pdbx_seq_one_letter_code
_entity_poly.pdbx_strand_id
1 'polypeptide(L)'
;MQSEYKISKHLNKRIEERQIKEKWIYETIEQSDKSMEIANDEYHYFKKIVEFANRCLKVVVNPINKIVVTAFFDRKMTKNDCK
;
A
#
# COMPACT_ATOMS: atom_id res chain seq x y z
N MET A 1 -7.37 -8.37 -10.42
CA MET A 1 -8.83 -8.23 -10.17
C MET A 1 -9.02 -6.92 -9.43
N GLN A 2 -10.23 -6.38 -9.27
CA GLN A 2 -10.41 -5.29 -8.28
C GLN A 2 -10.45 -5.97 -6.91
N SER A 3 -9.45 -5.70 -6.08
CA SER A 3 -9.40 -6.20 -4.70
C SER A 3 -10.70 -5.80 -3.99
N GLU A 4 -11.38 -6.73 -3.30
CA GLU A 4 -12.65 -6.47 -2.57
C GLU A 4 -12.52 -5.45 -1.40
N TYR A 5 -11.40 -4.74 -1.30
CA TYR A 5 -11.10 -3.83 -0.22
C TYR A 5 -11.71 -2.45 -0.45
N LYS A 6 -12.41 -1.95 0.56
CA LYS A 6 -12.95 -0.59 0.59
C LYS A 6 -11.84 0.41 0.89
N ILE A 7 -11.87 1.57 0.23
CA ILE A 7 -10.95 2.69 0.52
C ILE A 7 -11.46 3.48 1.72
N SER A 8 -10.62 3.69 2.74
CA SER A 8 -10.97 4.55 3.87
C SER A 8 -10.96 6.03 3.48
N LYS A 9 -11.69 6.87 4.24
CA LYS A 9 -11.64 8.34 4.07
C LYS A 9 -10.21 8.90 4.23
N HIS A 10 -9.43 8.31 5.14
CA HIS A 10 -8.04 8.69 5.34
C HIS A 10 -7.19 8.38 4.10
N LEU A 11 -7.36 7.18 3.53
CA LEU A 11 -6.65 6.78 2.33
C LEU A 11 -7.01 7.66 1.14
N ASN A 12 -8.29 7.96 0.93
CA ASN A 12 -8.72 8.80 -0.19
C ASN A 12 -8.03 10.17 -0.17
N LYS A 13 -7.95 10.80 1.02
CA LYS A 13 -7.21 12.05 1.20
C LYS A 13 -5.71 11.89 0.88
N ARG A 14 -5.08 10.76 1.22
CA ARG A 14 -3.67 10.49 0.89
C ARG A 14 -3.43 10.28 -0.61
N ILE A 15 -4.38 9.64 -1.30
CA ILE A 15 -4.38 9.45 -2.75
C ILE A 15 -4.32 10.81 -3.43
N GLU A 16 -5.22 11.73 -3.06
CA GLU A 16 -5.29 13.09 -3.61
C GLU A 16 -4.03 13.92 -3.27
N GLU A 17 -3.67 14.01 -1.99
CA GLU A 17 -2.55 14.85 -1.51
C GLU A 17 -1.19 14.45 -2.11
N ARG A 18 -1.00 13.16 -2.39
CA ARG A 18 0.31 12.59 -2.76
C ARG A 18 0.34 12.00 -4.15
N GLN A 19 -0.74 12.16 -4.92
CA GLN A 19 -0.88 11.66 -6.29
C GLN A 19 -0.58 10.16 -6.38
N ILE A 20 -1.04 9.39 -5.40
CA ILE A 20 -0.85 7.93 -5.37
C ILE A 20 -1.90 7.33 -6.30
N LYS A 21 -1.48 6.61 -7.34
CA LYS A 21 -2.43 5.93 -8.23
C LYS A 21 -3.10 4.77 -7.49
N GLU A 22 -4.43 4.68 -7.54
CA GLU A 22 -5.18 3.53 -6.98
C GLU A 22 -4.69 2.19 -7.53
N LYS A 23 -4.35 2.14 -8.82
CA LYS A 23 -3.75 0.96 -9.45
C LYS A 23 -2.54 0.44 -8.67
N TRP A 24 -1.64 1.32 -8.21
CA TRP A 24 -0.48 0.91 -7.43
C TRP A 24 -0.86 0.32 -6.08
N ILE A 25 -1.94 0.80 -5.45
CA ILE A 25 -2.45 0.25 -4.19
C ILE A 25 -2.96 -1.18 -4.41
N TYR A 26 -3.82 -1.39 -5.41
CA TYR A 26 -4.35 -2.71 -5.72
C TYR A 26 -3.24 -3.69 -6.14
N GLU A 27 -2.32 -3.26 -7.00
CA GLU A 27 -1.16 -4.07 -7.39
C GLU A 27 -0.23 -4.39 -6.21
N THR A 28 -0.15 -3.52 -5.21
CA THR A 28 0.62 -3.77 -3.99
C THR A 28 -0.08 -4.80 -3.11
N ILE A 29 -1.41 -4.84 -3.08
CA ILE A 29 -2.16 -5.86 -2.32
C ILE A 29 -2.10 -7.22 -3.03
N GLU A 30 -2.25 -7.25 -4.36
CA GLU A 30 -2.29 -8.50 -5.13
C GLU A 30 -0.90 -9.09 -5.40
N GLN A 31 0.12 -8.25 -5.58
CA GLN A 31 1.45 -8.63 -6.03
C GLN A 31 2.52 -7.85 -5.26
N SER A 32 2.42 -7.84 -3.93
CA SER A 32 3.43 -7.24 -3.06
C SER A 32 4.78 -7.92 -3.24
N ASP A 33 5.86 -7.14 -3.16
CA ASP A 33 7.21 -7.68 -3.03
C ASP A 33 7.43 -8.26 -1.62
N LYS A 34 6.76 -7.69 -0.63
CA LYS A 34 6.78 -8.14 0.76
C LYS A 34 5.43 -7.91 1.44
N SER A 35 5.01 -8.87 2.23
CA SER A 35 3.87 -8.74 3.15
C SER A 35 4.33 -9.00 4.58
N MET A 36 3.69 -8.32 5.54
CA MET A 36 3.93 -8.51 6.97
C MET A 36 2.59 -8.50 7.70
N GLU A 37 2.30 -9.56 8.42
CA GLU A 37 1.24 -9.59 9.41
C GLU A 37 1.75 -8.89 10.68
N ILE A 38 1.06 -7.81 11.08
CA ILE A 38 1.39 -7.05 12.29
C ILE A 38 0.49 -7.50 13.44
N ALA A 39 -0.78 -7.70 13.12
CA ALA A 39 -1.81 -8.24 14.00
C ALA A 39 -2.88 -8.91 13.13
N ASN A 40 -3.78 -9.66 13.77
CA ASN A 40 -4.90 -10.34 13.08
C ASN A 40 -5.75 -9.37 12.22
N ASP A 41 -5.81 -8.10 12.61
CA ASP A 41 -6.58 -7.05 11.95
C ASP A 41 -5.72 -6.02 11.21
N GLU A 42 -4.40 -6.25 11.08
CA GLU A 42 -3.48 -5.32 10.44
C GLU A 42 -2.40 -6.04 9.62
N TYR A 43 -2.44 -5.83 8.31
CA TYR A 43 -1.46 -6.33 7.34
C TYR A 43 -0.78 -5.18 6.61
N HIS A 44 0.53 -5.26 6.47
CA HIS A 44 1.35 -4.30 5.71
C HIS A 44 1.84 -4.97 4.43
N TYR A 45 1.50 -4.38 3.29
CA TYR A 45 2.03 -4.76 1.99
C TYR A 45 3.00 -3.71 1.50
N PHE A 46 4.08 -4.16 0.88
CA PHE A 46 5.11 -3.31 0.33
C PHE A 46 5.35 -3.70 -1.12
N LYS A 47 5.47 -2.69 -1.99
CA LYS A 47 5.83 -2.88 -3.38
C LYS A 47 6.68 -1.74 -3.89
N LYS A 48 7.70 -2.05 -4.66
CA LYS A 48 8.54 -1.09 -5.34
C LYS A 48 7.85 -0.59 -6.60
N ILE A 49 7.56 0.71 -6.64
CA ILE A 49 6.92 1.34 -7.79
C ILE A 49 8.02 1.93 -8.69
N VAL A 50 8.40 1.17 -9.71
CA VAL A 50 9.46 1.57 -10.67
C VAL A 50 9.09 2.88 -11.37
N GLU A 51 7.82 3.03 -11.77
CA GLU A 51 7.27 4.24 -12.40
C GLU A 51 7.38 5.50 -11.52
N PHE A 52 7.56 5.34 -10.21
CA PHE A 52 7.60 6.44 -9.26
C PHE A 52 8.97 6.53 -8.58
N ALA A 53 10.00 6.72 -9.40
CA ALA A 53 11.40 6.87 -8.97
C ALA A 53 11.91 5.71 -8.09
N ASN A 54 11.45 4.48 -8.34
CA ASN A 54 11.80 3.30 -7.57
C ASN A 54 11.47 3.41 -6.07
N ARG A 55 10.43 4.16 -5.71
CA ARG A 55 10.01 4.33 -4.31
C ARG A 55 9.23 3.11 -3.83
N CYS A 56 9.38 2.78 -2.55
CA CYS A 56 8.64 1.69 -1.92
C CYS A 56 7.28 2.23 -1.44
N LEU A 57 6.20 1.72 -2.01
CA LEU A 57 4.83 1.99 -1.57
C LEU A 57 4.50 1.02 -0.44
N LYS A 58 4.10 1.56 0.71
CA LYS A 58 3.52 0.82 1.81
C LYS A 58 2.01 0.98 1.78
N VAL A 59 1.29 -0.14 1.83
CA VAL A 59 -0.18 -0.20 1.92
C VAL A 59 -0.54 -0.94 3.20
N VAL A 60 -1.38 -0.33 4.03
CA VAL A 60 -1.88 -0.93 5.28
C VAL A 60 -3.34 -1.29 5.08
N VAL A 61 -3.67 -2.55 5.32
CA VAL A 61 -5.03 -3.07 5.23
C VAL A 61 -5.47 -3.66 6.56
N ASN A 62 -6.78 -3.59 6.79
CA ASN A 62 -7.47 -4.43 7.75
C ASN A 62 -8.16 -5.57 6.97
N PRO A 63 -7.67 -6.82 7.05
CA PRO A 63 -8.22 -7.94 6.28
C PRO A 63 -9.59 -8.38 6.77
N ILE A 64 -9.88 -8.26 8.07
CA ILE A 64 -11.16 -8.66 8.68
C ILE A 64 -12.31 -7.82 8.12
N ASN A 65 -12.12 -6.50 8.10
CA ASN A 65 -13.12 -5.56 7.61
C ASN A 65 -13.02 -5.32 6.09
N LYS A 66 -12.00 -5.90 5.43
CA LYS A 66 -11.64 -5.65 4.03
C LYS A 66 -11.54 -4.15 3.73
N ILE A 67 -10.75 -3.41 4.51
CA ILE A 67 -10.54 -1.96 4.35
C ILE A 67 -9.06 -1.67 4.10
N VAL A 68 -8.75 -0.88 3.08
CA VAL A 68 -7.43 -0.24 2.94
C VAL A 68 -7.40 1.01 3.82
N VAL A 69 -6.64 0.94 4.90
CA VAL A 69 -6.60 1.98 5.93
C VAL A 69 -5.80 3.18 5.45
N THR A 70 -4.60 2.96 4.91
CA THR A 70 -3.73 4.03 4.41
C THR A 70 -2.70 3.50 3.41
N ALA A 71 -2.13 4.39 2.61
CA ALA A 71 -1.05 4.10 1.69
C ALA A 71 -0.10 5.29 1.60
N PHE A 72 1.20 5.02 1.57
CA PHE A 72 2.20 6.06 1.41
C PHE A 72 3.54 5.49 0.92
N PHE A 73 4.29 6.33 0.21
CA PHE A 73 5.68 6.03 -0.11
C PHE A 73 6.56 6.23 1.12
N ASP A 74 7.20 5.16 1.57
CA ASP A 74 8.17 5.24 2.66
C ASP A 74 9.37 6.09 2.21
N ARG A 75 9.78 7.02 3.08
CA ARG A 75 10.89 7.96 2.81
C ARG A 75 12.23 7.42 3.30
N LYS A 76 12.22 6.45 4.21
CA LYS A 76 13.42 5.84 4.80
C LYS A 76 13.86 4.58 4.05
N MET A 77 12.94 3.91 3.37
CA MET A 77 13.25 2.76 2.50
C MET A 77 13.68 3.24 1.10
N THR A 78 14.92 3.69 0.95
CA THR A 78 15.48 4.11 -0.35
C THR A 78 16.12 2.93 -1.09
N LYS A 79 15.67 2.69 -2.33
CA LYS A 79 16.20 1.83 -3.41
C LYS A 79 16.57 0.36 -3.12
N ASN A 80 17.07 0.00 -1.94
CA ASN A 80 17.66 -1.32 -1.62
C ASN A 80 16.86 -2.14 -0.59
N ASP A 81 16.00 -1.51 0.21
CA ASP A 81 15.36 -2.16 1.37
C ASP A 81 13.86 -2.43 1.19
N CYS A 82 13.28 -2.27 0.00
CA CYS A 82 11.93 -2.79 -0.29
C CYS A 82 11.97 -4.33 -0.44
N LYS A 83 12.58 -5.01 0.54
CA LYS A 83 12.84 -6.45 0.66
C LYS A 83 12.34 -6.94 2.00
#